data_AF-A0A2G2LGZ4-F1
#
_entry.id   AF-A0A2G2LGZ4-F1
#
_cell.length_a   1.000
_cell.length_b   1.000
_cell.length_c   1.000
_cell.angle_alpha   90.00
_cell.angle_beta   90.00
_cell.angle_gamma   90.00
#
_symmetry.space_group_name_H-M   'P 1'
#
loop_
_entity.id
_entity.type
_entity.pdbx_description
1 polymer ?
#
loop_
_entity_poly.entity_id
_entity_poly.type
_entity_poly.pdbx_seq_one_letter_code
_entity_poly.pdbx_strand_id
1 'polypeptide(L)'
;MAKRLVKTKGIKSQGIHSNVSASTRKLMRDGVSDGAKWLNKMTAYRKGQNPWITIDNPNKEETNKRRIRVKSNDLYGRPKNKFGYAL
;
A
#
# COMPACT_ATOMS: atom_id res chain seq x y z
N MET A 1 4.51 -47.81 -14.04
CA MET A 1 5.73 -47.29 -13.38
C MET A 1 5.38 -45.98 -12.67
N ALA A 2 5.18 -45.99 -11.35
CA ALA A 2 4.86 -44.77 -10.59
C ALA A 2 6.18 -44.04 -10.20
N LYS A 3 6.33 -42.79 -10.63
CA LYS A 3 7.52 -41.97 -10.34
C LYS A 3 7.47 -41.49 -8.88
N ARG A 4 8.36 -42.00 -8.03
CA ARG A 4 8.49 -41.59 -6.62
C ARG A 4 9.03 -40.15 -6.56
N LEU A 5 8.18 -39.18 -6.21
CA LEU A 5 8.57 -37.79 -5.96
C LEU A 5 9.32 -37.72 -4.62
N VAL A 6 10.66 -37.76 -4.66
CA VAL A 6 11.49 -37.54 -3.47
C VAL A 6 11.50 -36.05 -3.15
N LYS A 7 10.83 -35.66 -2.07
CA LYS A 7 10.88 -34.28 -1.55
C LYS A 7 12.26 -34.04 -0.93
N THR A 8 13.19 -33.47 -1.70
CA THR A 8 14.48 -33.06 -1.18
C THR A 8 14.28 -31.95 -0.14
N LYS A 9 14.86 -32.11 1.05
CA LYS A 9 14.89 -31.06 2.07
C LYS A 9 15.94 -30.02 1.65
N GLY A 10 15.61 -29.17 0.68
CA GLY A 10 16.47 -28.06 0.27
C GLY A 10 16.83 -27.18 1.47
N ILE A 11 18.03 -26.60 1.46
CA ILE A 11 18.50 -25.69 2.49
C ILE A 11 17.50 -24.53 2.59
N LYS A 12 16.83 -24.41 3.73
CA LYS A 12 15.91 -23.30 4.01
C LYS A 12 16.72 -22.11 4.55
N SER A 13 16.50 -20.94 3.97
CA SER A 13 17.12 -19.69 4.45
C SER A 13 16.80 -19.47 5.94
N GLN A 14 17.82 -19.08 6.71
CA GLN A 14 17.70 -18.80 8.15
C GLN A 14 17.05 -17.44 8.45
N GLY A 15 16.74 -16.64 7.41
CA GLY A 15 16.10 -15.32 7.58
C GLY A 15 17.02 -14.21 8.12
N ILE A 16 18.32 -14.49 8.30
CA ILE A 16 19.31 -13.56 8.86
C ILE A 16 19.64 -12.42 7.88
N HIS A 17 19.70 -12.72 6.58
CA HIS A 17 20.00 -11.75 5.53
C HIS A 17 18.82 -11.60 4.57
N SER A 18 18.63 -10.38 4.07
CA SER A 18 17.65 -10.12 3.01
C SER A 18 18.09 -10.81 1.72
N ASN A 19 17.21 -11.63 1.14
CA ASN A 19 17.45 -12.30 -0.15
C ASN A 19 17.67 -11.30 -1.30
N VAL A 20 17.02 -10.13 -1.23
CA VAL A 20 17.15 -9.06 -2.21
C VAL A 20 17.77 -7.83 -1.57
N SER A 21 18.70 -7.19 -2.28
CA SER A 21 19.38 -5.98 -1.82
C SER A 21 18.38 -4.84 -1.56
N ALA A 22 18.77 -3.90 -0.71
CA ALA A 22 17.95 -2.71 -0.44
C ALA A 22 17.81 -1.80 -1.68
N SER A 23 18.88 -1.68 -2.49
CA SER A 23 18.89 -0.86 -3.70
C SER A 23 17.92 -1.37 -4.76
N THR A 24 17.88 -2.69 -5.01
CA THR A 24 16.94 -3.29 -5.95
C THR A 24 15.49 -3.04 -5.51
N ARG A 25 15.17 -3.20 -4.22
CA ARG A 25 13.82 -2.90 -3.70
C ARG A 25 13.43 -1.42 -3.83
N LYS A 26 14.40 -0.51 -3.68
CA LYS A 26 14.18 0.93 -3.88
C LYS A 26 13.86 1.24 -5.34
N LEU A 27 14.66 0.72 -6.28
CA LEU A 27 14.44 0.90 -7.71
C LEU A 27 13.04 0.41 -8.14
N MET A 28 12.60 -0.73 -7.62
CA MET A 28 11.25 -1.25 -7.89
C MET A 28 10.16 -0.30 -7.39
N ARG A 29 10.35 0.36 -6.25
CA ARG A 29 9.39 1.33 -5.71
C ARG A 29 9.38 2.62 -6.52
N ASP A 30 10.56 3.08 -6.93
CA ASP A 30 10.74 4.31 -7.70
C ASP A 30 10.19 4.15 -9.12
N GLY A 31 10.27 2.95 -9.70
CA GLY A 31 9.67 2.61 -10.99
C GLY A 31 8.14 2.56 -11.01
N VAL A 32 7.45 2.61 -9.86
CA VAL A 32 5.99 2.71 -9.82
C VAL A 32 5.58 4.14 -10.10
N SER A 33 4.84 4.35 -11.19
CA SER A 33 4.29 5.66 -11.55
C SER A 33 3.33 6.18 -10.49
N ASP A 34 3.18 7.50 -10.40
CA ASP A 34 2.30 8.11 -9.41
C ASP A 34 0.82 7.78 -9.64
N GLY A 35 0.40 7.64 -10.91
CA GLY A 35 -0.92 7.13 -11.27
C GLY A 35 -1.17 5.71 -10.73
N ALA A 36 -0.20 4.81 -10.89
CA ALA A 36 -0.28 3.46 -10.35
C ALA A 36 -0.31 3.46 -8.80
N LYS A 37 0.47 4.32 -8.14
CA LYS A 37 0.41 4.50 -6.68
C LYS A 37 -0.99 4.96 -6.24
N TRP A 38 -1.62 5.85 -7.00
CA TRP A 38 -2.96 6.35 -6.69
C TRP A 38 -4.03 5.27 -6.89
N LEU A 39 -3.94 4.50 -7.98
CA LEU A 39 -4.80 3.33 -8.22
C LEU A 39 -4.66 2.27 -7.11
N ASN A 40 -3.44 2.01 -6.63
CA ASN A 40 -3.20 1.08 -5.52
C ASN A 40 -3.88 1.54 -4.23
N LYS A 41 -3.84 2.85 -3.93
CA LYS A 41 -4.58 3.42 -2.78
C LYS A 41 -6.08 3.29 -2.96
N MET A 42 -6.61 3.62 -4.14
CA MET A 42 -8.04 3.49 -4.44
C MET A 42 -8.53 2.05 -4.33
N THR A 43 -7.79 1.10 -4.89
CA THR A 43 -8.15 -0.32 -4.83
C THR A 43 -8.10 -0.85 -3.40
N ALA A 44 -7.11 -0.45 -2.60
CA ALA A 44 -7.04 -0.77 -1.18
C ALA A 44 -8.24 -0.18 -0.41
N TYR A 45 -8.58 1.09 -0.67
CA TYR A 45 -9.75 1.73 -0.08
C TYR A 45 -11.03 0.99 -0.45
N ARG A 46 -11.28 0.70 -1.73
CA ARG A 46 -12.44 -0.09 -2.18
C ARG A 46 -12.55 -1.48 -1.53
N LYS A 47 -11.42 -2.09 -1.16
CA LYS A 47 -11.38 -3.37 -0.41
C LYS A 47 -11.78 -3.22 1.07
N GLY A 48 -12.00 -2.01 1.57
CA GLY A 48 -12.28 -1.74 2.97
C GLY A 48 -11.06 -1.42 3.82
N GLN A 49 -9.89 -1.21 3.20
CA GLN A 49 -8.71 -0.75 3.92
C GLN A 49 -8.75 0.78 4.09
N ASN A 50 -7.90 1.31 4.97
CA ASN A 50 -7.83 2.75 5.24
C ASN A 50 -6.43 3.32 4.93
N PRO A 51 -6.08 3.50 3.63
CA PRO A 51 -4.80 4.06 3.24
C PRO A 51 -4.67 5.53 3.65
N TRP A 52 -3.43 6.04 3.67
CA TRP A 52 -3.15 7.44 3.91
C TRP A 52 -3.12 8.20 2.59
N ILE A 53 -3.81 9.33 2.54
CA ILE A 53 -3.83 10.25 1.40
C ILE A 53 -3.18 11.54 1.83
N THR A 54 -2.33 12.06 0.95
CA THR A 54 -1.73 13.39 1.14
C THR A 54 -2.60 14.38 0.39
N ILE A 55 -3.16 15.34 1.11
CA ILE A 55 -3.95 16.44 0.55
C ILE A 55 -3.25 17.76 0.88
N ASP A 56 -3.58 18.80 0.13
CA ASP A 56 -3.12 20.15 0.45
C ASP A 56 -3.84 20.62 1.73
N ASN A 57 -3.12 21.35 2.57
CA ASN A 57 -3.66 21.80 3.85
C ASN A 57 -4.82 22.78 3.62
N PRO A 58 -6.03 22.51 4.15
CA PRO A 58 -7.14 23.45 4.04
C PRO A 58 -6.84 24.80 4.71
N ASN A 59 -6.03 24.82 5.78
CA ASN A 59 -5.53 26.06 6.34
C ASN A 59 -4.29 26.55 5.57
N LYS A 60 -4.47 27.60 4.76
CA LYS A 60 -3.41 28.17 3.90
C LYS A 60 -2.44 29.08 4.65
N GLU A 61 -2.76 29.49 5.86
CA GLU A 61 -1.91 30.38 6.68
C GLU A 61 -0.69 29.63 7.25
N GLU A 62 -0.82 28.32 7.46
CA GLU A 62 0.26 27.45 7.93
C GLU A 62 1.24 27.09 6.79
N THR A 63 2.16 28.02 6.49
CA THR A 63 3.14 27.87 5.40
C THR A 63 4.14 26.72 5.61
N ASN A 64 4.38 26.30 6.85
CA ASN A 64 5.26 25.18 7.24
C ASN A 64 4.62 23.81 7.03
N LYS A 65 3.29 23.74 6.84
CA LYS A 65 2.53 22.49 6.66
C LYS A 65 1.64 22.55 5.44
N ARG A 66 2.23 22.74 4.26
CA ARG A 66 1.48 22.86 2.99
C ARG A 66 0.67 21.60 2.63
N ARG A 67 1.10 20.43 3.10
CA ARG A 67 0.42 19.15 2.85
C ARG A 67 0.25 18.37 4.13
N ILE A 68 -0.92 17.79 4.30
CA ILE A 68 -1.27 16.97 5.45
C ILE A 68 -1.61 15.55 5.02
N ARG A 69 -1.42 14.59 5.92
CA ARG A 69 -1.80 13.20 5.71
C ARG A 69 -3.10 12.93 6.43
N VAL A 70 -4.11 12.53 5.67
CA VAL A 70 -5.45 12.22 6.18
C VAL A 70 -5.78 10.77 5.83
N LYS A 71 -6.56 10.11 6.69
CA LYS A 71 -7.06 8.76 6.40
C LYS A 71 -8.14 8.80 5.33
N SER A 72 -8.18 7.79 4.45
CA SER A 72 -9.19 7.73 3.39
C SER A 72 -10.62 7.69 3.93
N ASN A 73 -10.84 7.12 5.11
CA ASN A 73 -12.17 7.12 5.73
C ASN A 73 -12.64 8.51 6.16
N ASP A 74 -11.74 9.37 6.64
CA ASP A 74 -12.09 10.73 7.06
C ASP A 74 -12.42 11.60 5.85
N LEU A 75 -11.80 11.29 4.70
CA LEU A 75 -11.98 12.04 3.46
C LEU A 75 -13.19 11.58 2.64
N TYR A 76 -13.44 10.27 2.58
CA TYR A 76 -14.42 9.66 1.66
C TYR A 76 -15.51 8.83 2.37
N GLY A 77 -15.44 8.64 3.69
CA GLY A 77 -16.32 7.76 4.44
C GLY A 77 -15.95 6.27 4.31
N ARG A 78 -16.85 5.37 4.74
CA ARG A 78 -16.63 3.92 4.68
C ARG A 78 -16.99 3.35 3.30
N PRO A 79 -16.08 2.60 2.64
CA PRO A 79 -16.26 2.12 1.27
C PRO A 79 -17.30 0.99 1.12
N LYS A 80 -17.69 0.31 2.20
CA LYS A 80 -18.64 -0.83 2.18
C LYS A 80 -20.10 -0.45 2.40
N ASN A 81 -20.42 0.84 2.60
CA ASN A 81 -21.80 1.29 2.73
C ASN A 81 -22.40 1.48 1.33
N LYS A 82 -22.92 0.42 0.73
CA LYS A 82 -23.64 0.51 -0.56
C LYS A 82 -25.05 1.08 -0.43
N PHE A 83 -25.56 1.25 0.79
CA PHE A 83 -26.81 1.95 1.12
C PHE A 83 -26.68 2.54 2.52
N GLY A 84 -26.92 3.85 2.68
CA GLY A 84 -26.93 4.49 4.00
C GLY A 84 -26.11 5.76 4.03
N TYR A 85 -26.79 6.86 3.71
CA TYR A 85 -26.43 8.23 4.01
C TYR A 85 -25.72 8.36 5.37
N ALA A 86 -24.62 9.11 5.40
CA ALA A 86 -24.11 9.70 6.63
C ALA A 86 -24.30 11.21 6.49
N LEU A 87 -25.35 11.71 7.13
CA LEU A 87 -25.43 13.09 7.62
C LEU A 87 -24.29 13.32 8.62
#